data_AF-A0A2T4PZ24-F1
#
_entry.id   AF-A0A2T4PZ24-F1
#
_cell.length_a   1.000
_cell.length_b   1.000
_cell.length_c   1.000
_cell.angle_alpha   90.00
_cell.angle_beta   90.00
_cell.angle_gamma   90.00
#
_symmetry.space_group_name_H-M   'P 1'
#
loop_
_entity.id
_entity.type
_entity.pdbx_description
1 polymer ?
#
loop_
_entity_poly.entity_id
_entity_poly.type
_entity_poly.pdbx_seq_one_letter_code
_entity_poly.pdbx_strand_id
1 'polypeptide(L)'
;MTTIKKFLVFFVACLCLVIFLPLNELKPLEKLQIEVRQQIDHWAFGDSNEEDISLDVPNKQEFAINNVQMNMSKKEVEDKLGKEQRITSNEYGTNWYTYYDDDYNQFVMISYIKDRVNGMYTNQNLISSQSKIKYATPKNKVRDRLGKPLDEIKKGNKRFEIKNDEYDVFHKKHIYTTVFYDKHEKNGVTALYQVSDEMENRLQEQYGAPSKSLEKSFELQDFDIVNAERKQRQLSTLSDSKSISDTARKHSQDMVENSYFDHTDLNGKSPFDRLKADHHDFNAAGENLAYGQQNSIYAHEGLMNSLGHRKNILNDSFSTLGVGVDFNDQRQPYWTENYTG
;
A
#
# COMPACT_ATOMS: atom_id res chain seq x y z
N MET A 1 -43.09 28.41 15.77
CA MET A 1 -42.20 27.38 16.35
C MET A 1 -42.69 25.93 16.18
N THR A 2 -43.88 25.67 15.65
CA THR A 2 -44.45 24.29 15.50
C THR A 2 -44.20 23.65 14.14
N THR A 3 -43.87 24.41 13.10
CA THR A 3 -43.66 23.90 11.72
C THR A 3 -42.24 23.35 11.50
N ILE A 4 -41.23 23.92 12.16
CA ILE A 4 -39.81 23.50 12.04
C ILE A 4 -39.56 22.16 12.74
N LYS A 5 -40.27 21.85 13.83
CA LYS A 5 -40.15 20.55 14.52
C LYS A 5 -40.73 19.38 13.70
N LYS A 6 -41.74 19.62 12.84
CA LYS A 6 -42.31 18.57 11.99
C LYS A 6 -41.41 18.22 10.80
N PHE A 7 -40.64 19.19 10.29
CA PHE A 7 -39.70 18.96 9.19
C PHE A 7 -38.45 18.17 9.65
N LEU A 8 -37.96 18.45 10.86
CA LEU A 8 -36.81 17.75 11.44
C LEU A 8 -37.13 16.28 11.77
N VAL A 9 -38.33 16.00 12.28
CA VAL A 9 -38.78 14.62 12.59
C VAL A 9 -39.02 13.80 11.32
N PHE A 10 -39.48 14.43 10.23
CA PHE A 10 -39.68 13.73 8.95
C PHE A 10 -38.34 13.37 8.28
N PHE A 11 -37.32 14.22 8.42
CA PHE A 11 -35.98 13.96 7.87
C PHE A 11 -35.23 12.86 8.64
N VAL A 12 -35.36 12.83 9.97
CA VAL A 12 -34.79 11.75 10.81
C VAL A 12 -35.51 10.41 10.59
N ALA A 13 -36.82 10.42 10.39
CA ALA A 13 -37.59 9.20 10.10
C ALA A 13 -37.26 8.60 8.71
N CYS A 14 -37.04 9.44 7.69
CA CYS A 14 -36.57 8.95 6.38
C CYS A 14 -35.13 8.42 6.42
N LEU A 15 -34.26 8.98 7.28
CA LEU A 15 -32.89 8.48 7.43
C LEU A 15 -32.84 7.09 8.08
N CYS A 16 -33.68 6.84 9.09
CA CYS A 16 -33.75 5.54 9.76
C CYS A 16 -34.36 4.42 8.87
N LEU A 17 -35.23 4.78 7.93
CA LEU A 17 -35.86 3.83 6.99
C LEU A 17 -34.87 3.25 5.96
N VAL A 18 -33.79 3.97 5.64
CA VAL A 18 -32.75 3.51 4.70
C VAL A 18 -31.69 2.64 5.39
N ILE A 19 -31.55 2.72 6.72
CA ILE A 19 -30.48 2.05 7.48
C ILE A 19 -30.90 0.65 7.96
N PHE A 20 -32.20 0.37 8.12
CA PHE A 20 -32.69 -0.86 8.78
C PHE A 20 -33.59 -1.78 7.92
N LEU A 21 -33.78 -1.51 6.63
CA LEU A 21 -34.52 -2.42 5.75
C LEU A 21 -33.56 -3.28 4.91
N PRO A 22 -33.53 -4.62 5.10
CA PRO A 22 -32.99 -5.49 4.08
C PRO A 22 -34.07 -5.68 3.03
N LEU A 23 -33.79 -5.47 1.74
CA LEU A 23 -34.52 -6.13 0.66
C LEU A 23 -33.77 -6.01 -0.67
N ASN A 24 -33.76 -7.15 -1.34
CA ASN A 24 -33.08 -7.46 -2.58
C ASN A 24 -33.37 -6.49 -3.73
N GLU A 25 -32.32 -6.32 -4.55
CA GLU A 25 -32.32 -5.71 -5.88
C GLU A 25 -32.67 -4.21 -5.94
N LEU A 26 -31.64 -3.36 -5.88
CA LEU A 26 -31.53 -2.08 -6.62
C LEU A 26 -30.09 -1.54 -6.46
N LYS A 27 -29.20 -1.88 -7.39
CA LYS A 27 -27.78 -1.46 -7.43
C LYS A 27 -27.51 0.05 -7.20
N PRO A 28 -28.40 1.01 -7.57
CA PRO A 28 -28.18 2.43 -7.30
C PRO A 28 -28.28 2.81 -5.81
N LEU A 29 -29.07 2.08 -5.02
CA LEU A 29 -29.27 2.38 -3.59
C LEU A 29 -28.10 1.89 -2.73
N GLU A 30 -27.45 0.79 -3.12
CA GLU A 30 -26.26 0.27 -2.43
C GLU A 30 -25.11 1.30 -2.46
N LYS A 31 -24.89 1.94 -3.63
CA LYS A 31 -23.88 2.99 -3.76
C LYS A 31 -24.20 4.22 -2.91
N LEU A 32 -25.46 4.63 -2.87
CA LEU A 32 -25.90 5.75 -2.03
C LEU A 32 -25.80 5.42 -0.54
N GLN A 33 -26.13 4.19 -0.14
CA GLN A 33 -25.94 3.73 1.22
C GLN A 33 -24.47 3.69 1.61
N ILE A 34 -23.57 3.23 0.74
CA ILE A 34 -22.12 3.26 0.97
C ILE A 34 -21.62 4.70 1.10
N GLU A 35 -22.01 5.60 0.20
CA GLU A 35 -21.60 7.02 0.26
C GLU A 35 -22.11 7.72 1.52
N VAL A 36 -23.37 7.49 1.90
CA VAL A 36 -23.96 8.04 3.13
C VAL A 36 -23.30 7.44 4.37
N ARG A 37 -22.99 6.14 4.36
CA ARG A 37 -22.31 5.47 5.48
C ARG A 37 -20.88 5.97 5.64
N GLN A 38 -20.11 6.09 4.55
CA GLN A 38 -18.78 6.71 4.56
C GLN A 38 -18.81 8.15 5.06
N GLN A 39 -19.84 8.93 4.69
CA GLN A 39 -19.98 10.32 5.12
C GLN A 39 -20.41 10.42 6.60
N ILE A 40 -21.25 9.51 7.07
CA ILE A 40 -21.62 9.39 8.49
C ILE A 40 -20.43 8.92 9.31
N ASP A 41 -19.66 7.93 8.84
CA ASP A 41 -18.48 7.43 9.53
C ASP A 41 -17.40 8.53 9.61
N HIS A 42 -17.21 9.30 8.54
CA HIS A 42 -16.36 10.49 8.55
C HIS A 42 -16.83 11.58 9.54
N TRP A 43 -18.13 11.76 9.74
CA TRP A 43 -18.69 12.73 10.70
C TRP A 43 -18.77 12.22 12.14
N ALA A 44 -18.96 10.91 12.34
CA ALA A 44 -19.15 10.29 13.64
C ALA A 44 -17.83 9.82 14.27
N PHE A 45 -16.84 9.48 13.43
CA PHE A 45 -15.54 8.96 13.84
C PHE A 45 -14.36 9.80 13.31
N GLY A 46 -14.62 10.93 12.65
CA GLY A 46 -13.58 11.89 12.25
C GLY A 46 -12.85 12.58 13.40
N ASP A 47 -13.25 12.33 14.64
CA ASP A 47 -12.62 12.79 15.89
C ASP A 47 -12.12 11.60 16.75
N SER A 48 -11.68 10.49 16.14
CA SER A 48 -11.01 9.43 16.90
C SER A 48 -9.52 9.76 17.07
N ASN A 49 -9.15 10.28 18.25
CA ASN A 49 -7.84 10.26 18.94
C ASN A 49 -6.61 9.68 18.20
N GLU A 50 -6.28 10.15 17.01
CA GLU A 50 -4.90 10.18 16.54
C GLU A 50 -4.29 11.44 17.15
N GLU A 51 -3.11 11.37 17.76
CA GLU A 51 -2.33 12.58 18.02
C GLU A 51 -2.16 13.29 16.67
N ASP A 52 -2.93 14.36 16.43
CA ASP A 52 -2.98 15.05 15.15
C ASP A 52 -1.58 15.58 14.82
N ILE A 53 -0.84 14.81 14.01
CA ILE A 53 0.52 15.18 13.64
C ILE A 53 0.41 16.42 12.78
N SER A 54 0.90 17.54 13.31
CA SER A 54 1.06 18.75 12.50
C SER A 54 2.10 18.48 11.40
N LEU A 55 1.63 18.31 10.17
CA LEU A 55 2.49 18.16 9.00
C LEU A 55 2.92 19.53 8.47
N ASP A 56 4.22 19.80 8.56
CA ASP A 56 4.82 21.02 8.06
C ASP A 56 4.91 21.02 6.53
N VAL A 57 4.75 22.19 5.93
CA VAL A 57 5.09 22.37 4.51
C VAL A 57 6.62 22.29 4.36
N PRO A 58 7.15 21.37 3.53
CA PRO A 58 8.60 21.22 3.37
C PRO A 58 9.22 22.48 2.78
N ASN A 59 10.41 22.84 3.28
CA ASN A 59 11.14 24.04 2.87
C ASN A 59 12.35 23.75 1.97
N LYS A 60 12.89 22.53 1.96
CA LYS A 60 14.05 22.15 1.15
C LYS A 60 13.68 21.54 -0.20
N GLN A 61 12.53 20.87 -0.26
CA GLN A 61 12.07 20.12 -1.44
C GLN A 61 10.55 20.12 -1.57
N GLU A 62 10.05 19.47 -2.63
CA GLU A 62 8.61 19.45 -2.95
C GLU A 62 7.78 18.74 -1.87
N PHE A 63 8.25 17.58 -1.39
CA PHE A 63 7.49 16.67 -0.53
C PHE A 63 8.17 16.43 0.81
N ALA A 64 7.39 16.14 1.84
CA ALA A 64 7.82 15.45 3.05
C ALA A 64 6.84 14.32 3.37
N ILE A 65 7.35 13.30 4.07
CA ILE A 65 6.56 12.20 4.63
C ILE A 65 6.77 12.22 6.13
N ASN A 66 5.71 12.44 6.91
CA ASN A 66 5.78 12.57 8.36
C ASN A 66 6.91 13.52 8.83
N ASN A 67 6.97 14.70 8.21
CA ASN A 67 8.01 15.73 8.43
C ASN A 67 9.47 15.30 8.13
N VAL A 68 9.69 14.15 7.50
CA VAL A 68 10.97 13.69 6.95
C VAL A 68 11.11 14.15 5.50
N GLN A 69 12.28 14.67 5.16
CA GLN A 69 12.66 15.10 3.82
C GLN A 69 13.91 14.36 3.34
N MET A 70 14.11 14.28 2.03
CA MET A 70 15.34 13.74 1.45
C MET A 70 16.55 14.49 2.00
N ASN A 71 17.68 13.78 2.10
CA ASN A 71 18.94 14.29 2.64
C ASN A 71 18.92 14.72 4.13
N MET A 72 17.82 14.53 4.87
CA MET A 72 17.88 14.55 6.34
C MET A 72 18.84 13.47 6.82
N SER A 73 19.55 13.73 7.92
CA SER A 73 20.41 12.72 8.53
C SER A 73 19.58 11.65 9.22
N LYS A 74 20.11 10.43 9.32
CA LYS A 74 19.49 9.34 10.06
C LYS A 74 19.16 9.75 11.50
N LYS A 75 20.06 10.49 12.15
CA LYS A 75 19.80 11.06 13.48
C LYS A 75 18.58 12.00 13.50
N GLU A 76 18.47 12.92 12.54
CA GLU A 76 17.29 13.80 12.47
C GLU A 76 15.99 13.02 12.23
N VAL A 77 16.05 11.88 11.54
CA VAL A 77 14.89 10.98 11.38
C VAL A 77 14.58 10.25 12.68
N GLU A 78 15.58 9.69 13.37
CA GLU A 78 15.39 9.01 14.66
C GLU A 78 14.86 9.96 15.75
N ASP A 79 15.33 11.22 15.76
CA ASP A 79 14.83 12.25 16.68
C ASP A 79 13.34 12.59 16.42
N LYS A 80 12.81 12.28 15.22
CA LYS A 80 11.42 12.53 14.82
C LYS A 80 10.52 11.30 14.95
N LEU A 81 10.98 10.17 14.42
CA LEU A 81 10.19 8.95 14.26
C LEU A 81 10.49 7.91 15.35
N GLY A 82 11.48 8.17 16.20
CA GLY A 82 11.99 7.18 17.13
C GLY A 82 12.84 6.12 16.44
N LYS A 83 12.90 4.94 17.05
CA LYS A 83 13.68 3.81 16.53
C LYS A 83 12.89 3.06 15.47
N GLU A 84 13.57 2.56 14.45
CA GLU A 84 12.96 1.68 13.46
C GLU A 84 12.40 0.40 14.11
N GLN A 85 11.25 -0.04 13.60
CA GLN A 85 10.59 -1.28 13.97
C GLN A 85 11.15 -2.47 13.19
N ARG A 86 11.57 -2.23 11.93
CA ARG A 86 12.11 -3.26 11.04
C ARG A 86 13.20 -2.70 10.14
N ILE A 87 14.17 -3.56 9.82
CA ILE A 87 15.16 -3.32 8.75
C ILE A 87 15.05 -4.45 7.74
N THR A 88 14.90 -4.10 6.47
CA THR A 88 14.82 -5.06 5.36
C THR A 88 15.70 -4.59 4.21
N SER A 89 16.30 -5.51 3.45
CA SER A 89 17.06 -5.14 2.25
C SER A 89 16.13 -4.73 1.12
N ASN A 90 16.63 -3.94 0.17
CA ASN A 90 15.85 -3.48 -0.97
C ASN A 90 16.57 -3.72 -2.31
N GLU A 91 15.84 -3.49 -3.40
CA GLU A 91 16.25 -3.71 -4.78
C GLU A 91 17.46 -2.89 -5.22
N TYR A 92 17.78 -1.82 -4.50
CA TYR A 92 18.93 -0.95 -4.75
C TYR A 92 20.21 -1.43 -4.04
N GLY A 93 20.16 -2.57 -3.34
CA GLY A 93 21.26 -3.04 -2.52
C GLY A 93 21.56 -2.10 -1.34
N THR A 94 20.52 -1.51 -0.76
CA THR A 94 20.55 -0.83 0.55
C THR A 94 19.49 -1.46 1.45
N ASN A 95 19.04 -0.75 2.49
CA ASN A 95 17.98 -1.21 3.37
C ASN A 95 16.86 -0.17 3.49
N TRP A 96 15.63 -0.66 3.62
CA TRP A 96 14.52 0.06 4.21
C TRP A 96 14.53 -0.07 5.73
N TYR A 97 14.35 1.05 6.40
CA TYR A 97 14.12 1.19 7.84
C TYR A 97 12.66 1.59 7.99
N THR A 98 11.86 0.69 8.56
CA THR A 98 10.41 0.86 8.69
C THR A 98 10.10 1.45 10.07
N TYR A 99 9.25 2.47 10.10
CA TYR A 99 8.80 3.19 11.28
C TYR A 99 7.27 3.17 11.31
N TYR A 100 6.70 2.92 12.49
CA TYR A 100 5.28 2.99 12.79
C TYR A 100 5.09 2.92 14.32
N ASP A 101 3.92 3.33 14.80
CA ASP A 101 3.52 3.14 16.21
C ASP A 101 3.07 1.70 16.51
N ASP A 102 2.72 1.37 17.75
CA ASP A 102 2.40 -0.01 18.14
C ASP A 102 1.26 -0.68 17.35
N ASP A 103 0.46 0.08 16.59
CA ASP A 103 -0.65 -0.41 15.79
C ASP A 103 -0.58 0.09 14.34
N TYR A 104 0.63 0.13 13.75
CA TYR A 104 0.88 0.45 12.34
C TYR A 104 0.42 1.85 11.88
N ASN A 105 0.07 2.76 12.78
CA ASN A 105 -0.15 4.16 12.38
C ASN A 105 1.19 4.85 12.17
N GLN A 106 1.14 5.99 11.48
CA GLN A 106 2.29 6.79 11.11
C GLN A 106 3.36 6.01 10.31
N PHE A 107 2.92 5.05 9.50
CA PHE A 107 3.76 4.14 8.74
C PHE A 107 4.63 4.88 7.71
N VAL A 108 5.95 4.71 7.83
CA VAL A 108 6.95 5.26 6.91
C VAL A 108 8.09 4.26 6.71
N MET A 109 8.54 4.08 5.47
CA MET A 109 9.79 3.39 5.16
C MET A 109 10.83 4.39 4.69
N ILE A 110 12.04 4.37 5.26
CA ILE A 110 13.15 5.27 4.91
C ILE A 110 14.38 4.46 4.51
N SER A 111 15.07 4.84 3.45
CA SER A 111 16.36 4.27 3.04
C SER A 111 17.45 5.32 3.14
N TYR A 112 18.64 4.90 3.56
CA TYR A 112 19.78 5.78 3.75
C TYR A 112 20.97 5.39 2.87
N ILE A 113 21.71 6.40 2.42
CA ILE A 113 23.07 6.27 1.91
C ILE A 113 23.93 7.25 2.70
N LYS A 114 25.03 6.76 3.31
CA LYS A 114 25.91 7.55 4.17
C LYS A 114 25.13 8.33 5.25
N ASP A 115 24.22 7.64 5.92
CA ASP A 115 23.34 8.19 6.97
C ASP A 115 22.48 9.39 6.54
N ARG A 116 22.17 9.50 5.25
CA ARG A 116 21.29 10.54 4.68
C ARG A 116 20.14 9.89 3.94
N VAL A 117 18.93 10.43 4.12
CA VAL A 117 17.71 9.93 3.45
C VAL A 117 17.88 9.98 1.94
N ASN A 118 17.76 8.81 1.31
CA ASN A 118 17.91 8.59 -0.12
C ASN A 118 16.73 7.82 -0.74
N GLY A 119 15.80 7.35 0.09
CA GLY A 119 14.48 6.94 -0.35
C GLY A 119 13.48 7.06 0.79
N MET A 120 12.21 7.26 0.46
CA MET A 120 11.13 7.28 1.44
C MET A 120 9.80 6.85 0.83
N TYR A 121 8.95 6.20 1.64
CA TYR A 121 7.63 5.73 1.24
C TYR A 121 6.61 5.81 2.39
N THR A 122 5.35 6.08 2.04
CA THR A 122 4.17 5.87 2.90
C THR A 122 2.94 5.64 2.03
N ASN A 123 2.02 4.78 2.49
CA ASN A 123 0.63 4.67 2.02
C ASN A 123 -0.38 5.24 3.03
N GLN A 124 0.08 6.05 3.98
CA GLN A 124 -0.77 6.71 4.96
C GLN A 124 -0.90 8.21 4.71
N ASN A 125 -1.84 8.83 5.41
CA ASN A 125 -2.12 10.26 5.36
C ASN A 125 -1.04 11.11 6.06
N LEU A 126 0.22 10.96 5.61
CA LEU A 126 1.42 11.60 6.16
C LEU A 126 2.14 12.49 5.13
N ILE A 127 1.53 12.70 3.97
CA ILE A 127 2.11 13.42 2.84
C ILE A 127 1.84 14.92 2.98
N SER A 128 2.91 15.72 2.99
CA SER A 128 2.85 17.18 2.85
C SER A 128 3.70 17.67 1.69
N SER A 129 3.32 18.80 1.09
CA SER A 129 4.06 19.37 -0.04
C SER A 129 3.87 20.86 -0.23
N GLN A 130 4.82 21.48 -0.93
CA GLN A 130 4.74 22.89 -1.36
C GLN A 130 3.56 23.12 -2.31
N SER A 131 3.29 22.16 -3.19
CA SER A 131 2.18 22.18 -4.14
C SER A 131 0.83 21.79 -3.51
N LYS A 132 0.72 21.63 -2.19
CA LYS A 132 -0.53 21.24 -1.50
C LYS A 132 -1.10 19.90 -1.98
N ILE A 133 -0.26 19.04 -2.52
CA ILE A 133 -0.54 17.63 -2.77
C ILE A 133 -0.39 16.90 -1.44
N LYS A 134 -1.43 16.14 -1.10
CA LYS A 134 -1.57 15.31 0.08
C LYS A 134 -2.41 14.08 -0.26
N TYR A 135 -2.62 13.20 0.71
CA TYR A 135 -3.56 12.08 0.57
C TYR A 135 -4.91 12.53 0.00
N ALA A 136 -5.52 11.68 -0.82
CA ALA A 136 -6.75 11.90 -1.58
C ALA A 136 -6.72 13.08 -2.58
N THR A 137 -5.56 13.73 -2.82
CA THR A 137 -5.47 14.75 -3.89
C THR A 137 -5.79 14.10 -5.23
N PRO A 138 -6.73 14.62 -6.04
CA PRO A 138 -7.05 14.00 -7.32
C PRO A 138 -5.88 14.01 -8.31
N LYS A 139 -5.71 12.92 -9.06
CA LYS A 139 -4.65 12.74 -10.09
C LYS A 139 -4.52 13.92 -11.05
N ASN A 140 -5.63 14.46 -11.54
CA ASN A 140 -5.59 15.63 -12.43
C ASN A 140 -4.98 16.86 -11.73
N LYS A 141 -5.24 17.06 -10.44
CA LYS A 141 -4.62 18.14 -9.65
C LYS A 141 -3.14 17.90 -9.39
N VAL A 142 -2.72 16.65 -9.23
CA VAL A 142 -1.28 16.33 -9.16
C VAL A 142 -0.60 16.75 -10.46
N ARG A 143 -1.12 16.35 -11.62
CA ARG A 143 -0.57 16.72 -12.94
C ARG A 143 -0.63 18.23 -13.22
N ASP A 144 -1.72 18.91 -12.84
CA ASP A 144 -1.84 20.37 -12.95
C ASP A 144 -0.71 21.10 -12.20
N ARG A 145 -0.24 20.54 -11.08
CA ARG A 145 0.70 21.18 -10.14
C ARG A 145 2.15 20.76 -10.34
N LEU A 146 2.40 19.49 -10.66
CA LEU A 146 3.75 18.95 -10.87
C LEU A 146 4.17 18.95 -12.35
N GLY A 147 3.22 19.10 -13.27
CA GLY A 147 3.45 19.07 -14.71
C GLY A 147 3.24 17.68 -15.32
N LYS A 148 3.89 17.44 -16.46
CA LYS A 148 3.78 16.17 -17.18
C LYS A 148 4.61 15.09 -16.48
N PRO A 149 4.06 13.89 -16.20
CA PRO A 149 4.85 12.77 -15.71
C PRO A 149 5.81 12.24 -16.77
N LEU A 150 6.80 11.47 -16.32
CA LEU A 150 7.69 10.71 -17.17
C LEU A 150 6.95 9.54 -17.81
N ASP A 151 7.27 9.26 -19.08
CA ASP A 151 6.77 8.08 -19.79
C ASP A 151 7.80 6.92 -19.76
N GLU A 152 9.08 7.24 -19.54
CA GLU A 152 10.20 6.30 -19.49
C GLU A 152 11.23 6.69 -18.42
N ILE A 153 11.96 5.70 -17.92
CA ILE A 153 13.14 5.88 -17.07
C ILE A 153 14.36 5.20 -17.68
N LYS A 154 15.53 5.83 -17.56
CA LYS A 154 16.80 5.25 -18.03
C LYS A 154 17.53 4.63 -16.85
N LYS A 155 17.85 3.33 -16.95
CA LYS A 155 18.70 2.62 -15.99
C LYS A 155 19.89 2.04 -16.74
N GLY A 156 21.10 2.49 -16.38
CA GLY A 156 22.31 2.19 -17.14
C GLY A 156 22.17 2.59 -18.62
N ASN A 157 22.29 1.61 -19.52
CA ASN A 157 22.13 1.81 -20.96
C ASN A 157 20.73 1.46 -21.49
N LYS A 158 19.81 1.05 -20.63
CA LYS A 158 18.46 0.60 -20.98
C LYS A 158 17.43 1.68 -20.66
N ARG A 159 16.32 1.65 -21.40
CA ARG A 159 15.13 2.47 -21.16
C ARG A 159 13.97 1.56 -20.83
N PHE A 160 13.22 1.90 -19.80
CA PHE A 160 12.07 1.16 -19.33
C PHE A 160 10.85 2.07 -19.41
N GLU A 161 9.76 1.56 -19.99
CA GLU A 161 8.48 2.25 -19.97
C GLU A 161 7.92 2.23 -18.55
N ILE A 162 7.50 3.39 -18.06
CA ILE A 162 6.93 3.58 -16.72
C ILE A 162 5.59 4.31 -16.77
N LYS A 163 5.09 4.57 -17.98
CA LYS A 163 3.76 5.13 -18.18
C LYS A 163 2.71 4.18 -17.61
N ASN A 164 1.92 4.68 -16.67
CA ASN A 164 0.89 3.89 -16.00
C ASN A 164 -0.34 4.75 -15.66
N ASP A 165 -1.49 4.11 -15.52
CA ASP A 165 -2.73 4.77 -15.13
C ASP A 165 -2.93 4.80 -13.60
N GLU A 166 -2.29 3.91 -12.85
CA GLU A 166 -2.40 3.75 -11.40
C GLU A 166 -1.33 4.55 -10.62
N TYR A 167 -0.27 5.01 -11.30
CA TYR A 167 0.70 5.93 -10.71
C TYR A 167 1.30 6.86 -11.77
N ASP A 168 1.86 7.98 -11.31
CA ASP A 168 2.66 8.90 -12.12
C ASP A 168 4.06 9.02 -11.51
N VAL A 169 5.10 9.08 -12.34
CA VAL A 169 6.47 9.34 -11.91
C VAL A 169 6.91 10.74 -12.36
N PHE A 170 7.45 11.51 -11.44
CA PHE A 170 8.02 12.84 -11.69
C PHE A 170 9.50 12.83 -11.34
N HIS A 171 10.31 13.63 -12.04
CA HIS A 171 11.71 13.82 -11.70
C HIS A 171 12.04 15.30 -11.63
N LYS A 172 12.51 15.75 -10.46
CA LYS A 172 12.86 17.15 -10.23
C LYS A 172 13.94 17.23 -9.15
N LYS A 173 14.96 18.07 -9.39
CA LYS A 173 16.07 18.31 -8.43
C LYS A 173 16.68 17.01 -7.88
N HIS A 174 16.98 16.06 -8.77
CA HIS A 174 17.64 14.79 -8.44
C HIS A 174 16.82 13.79 -7.62
N ILE A 175 15.49 13.91 -7.65
CA ILE A 175 14.59 13.01 -6.93
C ILE A 175 13.53 12.52 -7.91
N TYR A 176 13.39 11.19 -8.01
CA TYR A 176 12.24 10.55 -8.60
C TYR A 176 11.13 10.46 -7.55
N THR A 177 9.92 10.86 -7.93
CA THR A 177 8.73 10.83 -7.08
C THR A 177 7.63 10.07 -7.81
N THR A 178 7.30 8.89 -7.32
CA THR A 178 6.14 8.13 -7.74
C THR A 178 4.96 8.49 -6.85
N VAL A 179 3.87 8.95 -7.47
CA VAL A 179 2.60 9.23 -6.81
C VAL A 179 1.61 8.14 -7.22
N PHE A 180 1.15 7.34 -6.26
CA PHE A 180 0.18 6.27 -6.49
C PHE A 180 -1.25 6.80 -6.31
N TYR A 181 -2.16 6.26 -7.11
CA TYR A 181 -3.55 6.64 -7.13
C TYR A 181 -4.45 5.43 -6.99
N ASP A 182 -5.61 5.65 -6.37
CA ASP A 182 -6.66 4.64 -6.28
C ASP A 182 -7.79 4.94 -7.26
N LYS A 183 -7.91 4.10 -8.30
CA LYS A 183 -8.94 4.26 -9.34
C LYS A 183 -10.35 3.99 -8.81
N HIS A 184 -10.48 3.30 -7.68
CA HIS A 184 -11.74 3.03 -6.99
C HIS A 184 -12.11 4.17 -6.03
N GLU A 185 -11.18 5.07 -5.73
CA GLU A 185 -11.37 6.24 -4.85
C GLU A 185 -11.07 7.55 -5.59
N LYS A 186 -11.78 7.73 -6.72
CA LYS A 186 -11.76 8.98 -7.53
C LYS A 186 -10.36 9.34 -8.06
N ASN A 187 -9.45 8.37 -8.21
CA ASN A 187 -8.04 8.58 -8.54
C ASN A 187 -7.37 9.56 -7.57
N GLY A 188 -7.70 9.46 -6.28
CA GLY A 188 -7.02 10.19 -5.22
C GLY A 188 -5.65 9.60 -4.91
N VAL A 189 -4.70 10.43 -4.48
CA VAL A 189 -3.39 9.98 -3.99
C VAL A 189 -3.56 9.06 -2.78
N THR A 190 -2.96 7.87 -2.82
CA THR A 190 -2.91 6.92 -1.68
C THR A 190 -1.53 6.82 -1.09
N ALA A 191 -0.50 6.79 -1.94
CA ALA A 191 0.87 6.63 -1.50
C ALA A 191 1.84 7.56 -2.23
N LEU A 192 2.96 7.84 -1.58
CA LEU A 192 4.08 8.58 -2.15
C LEU A 192 5.35 7.77 -1.95
N TYR A 193 6.11 7.59 -3.04
CA TYR A 193 7.40 6.94 -3.03
C TYR A 193 8.45 7.87 -3.66
N GLN A 194 9.54 8.14 -2.95
CA GLN A 194 10.65 8.93 -3.45
C GLN A 194 11.96 8.15 -3.39
N VAL A 195 12.80 8.32 -4.40
CA VAL A 195 14.20 7.89 -4.42
C VAL A 195 15.08 8.96 -5.06
N SER A 196 16.28 9.15 -4.54
CA SER A 196 17.26 10.07 -5.12
C SER A 196 17.86 9.52 -6.41
N ASP A 197 18.49 10.37 -7.22
CA ASP A 197 19.34 9.94 -8.32
C ASP A 197 20.45 8.99 -7.83
N GLU A 198 21.05 9.26 -6.67
CA GLU A 198 22.12 8.42 -6.10
C GLU A 198 21.61 7.00 -5.80
N MET A 199 20.39 6.88 -5.26
CA MET A 199 19.74 5.60 -5.01
C MET A 199 19.35 4.92 -6.33
N GLU A 200 18.65 5.63 -7.21
CA GLU A 200 18.10 5.10 -8.45
C GLU A 200 19.20 4.57 -9.39
N ASN A 201 20.34 5.27 -9.47
CA ASN A 201 21.49 4.86 -10.27
C ASN A 201 22.18 3.58 -9.75
N ARG A 202 21.83 3.04 -8.58
CA ARG A 202 22.35 1.74 -8.12
C ARG A 202 21.68 0.57 -8.84
N LEU A 203 20.46 0.77 -9.32
CA LEU A 203 19.66 -0.24 -9.97
C LEU A 203 19.77 -0.10 -11.50
N GLN A 204 20.69 -0.86 -12.09
CA GLN A 204 21.02 -0.80 -13.53
C GLN A 204 20.06 -1.60 -14.42
N GLU A 205 19.23 -2.46 -13.83
CA GLU A 205 18.23 -3.30 -14.48
C GLU A 205 16.84 -2.97 -13.93
N GLN A 206 15.76 -3.48 -14.52
CA GLN A 206 14.40 -3.23 -14.01
C GLN A 206 14.20 -3.76 -12.58
N TYR A 207 14.82 -4.88 -12.26
CA TYR A 207 14.68 -5.60 -10.99
C TYR A 207 16.01 -5.72 -10.27
N GLY A 208 15.96 -5.72 -8.93
CA GLY A 208 17.09 -6.04 -8.08
C GLY A 208 17.63 -7.45 -8.35
N ALA A 209 18.88 -7.70 -7.98
CA ALA A 209 19.45 -9.05 -8.08
C ALA A 209 18.73 -9.99 -7.07
N PRO A 210 18.13 -11.11 -7.52
CA PRO A 210 17.46 -12.04 -6.63
C PRO A 210 18.39 -12.60 -5.56
N SER A 211 17.88 -12.74 -4.35
CA SER A 211 18.54 -13.40 -3.23
C SER A 211 17.52 -13.81 -2.19
N LYS A 212 17.81 -14.85 -1.41
CA LYS A 212 16.93 -15.26 -0.30
C LYS A 212 16.69 -14.15 0.73
N SER A 213 17.66 -13.26 0.93
CA SER A 213 17.49 -12.06 1.76
C SER A 213 16.52 -11.06 1.15
N LEU A 214 16.55 -10.86 -0.18
CA LEU A 214 15.66 -9.94 -0.86
C LEU A 214 14.23 -10.49 -0.93
N GLU A 215 14.07 -11.79 -1.23
CA GLU A 215 12.78 -12.51 -1.13
C GLU A 215 12.16 -12.28 0.25
N LYS A 216 12.88 -12.60 1.32
CA LYS A 216 12.37 -12.43 2.68
C LYS A 216 12.09 -10.96 3.03
N SER A 217 12.89 -10.04 2.50
CA SER A 217 12.67 -8.61 2.68
C SER A 217 11.39 -8.15 2.00
N PHE A 218 11.12 -8.61 0.78
CA PHE A 218 9.89 -8.30 0.06
C PHE A 218 8.65 -8.88 0.77
N GLU A 219 8.71 -10.09 1.31
CA GLU A 219 7.61 -10.65 2.12
C GLU A 219 7.27 -9.76 3.32
N LEU A 220 8.30 -9.34 4.08
CA LEU A 220 8.10 -8.52 5.27
C LEU A 220 7.64 -7.10 4.94
N GLN A 221 8.17 -6.51 3.87
CA GLN A 221 7.72 -5.21 3.39
C GLN A 221 6.25 -5.27 2.97
N ASP A 222 5.86 -6.29 2.22
CA ASP A 222 4.48 -6.47 1.75
C ASP A 222 3.51 -6.62 2.93
N PHE A 223 3.85 -7.49 3.90
CA PHE A 223 3.10 -7.65 5.15
C PHE A 223 2.92 -6.33 5.90
N ASP A 224 4.01 -5.57 6.07
CA ASP A 224 3.98 -4.30 6.78
C ASP A 224 3.10 -3.26 6.04
N ILE A 225 3.19 -3.21 4.71
CA ILE A 225 2.41 -2.28 3.86
C ILE A 225 0.91 -2.62 3.89
N VAL A 226 0.56 -3.92 3.82
CA VAL A 226 -0.83 -4.39 3.95
C VAL A 226 -1.43 -3.96 5.28
N ASN A 227 -0.69 -4.12 6.38
CA ASN A 227 -1.15 -3.69 7.69
C ASN A 227 -1.28 -2.18 7.80
N ALA A 228 -0.34 -1.41 7.23
CA ALA A 228 -0.44 0.04 7.16
C ALA A 228 -1.69 0.52 6.38
N GLU A 229 -2.05 -0.17 5.29
CA GLU A 229 -3.26 0.12 4.50
C GLU A 229 -4.53 -0.19 5.28
N ARG A 230 -4.57 -1.35 5.96
CA ARG A 230 -5.69 -1.73 6.83
C ARG A 230 -5.90 -0.68 7.92
N LYS A 231 -4.83 -0.19 8.54
CA LYS A 231 -4.89 0.87 9.55
C LYS A 231 -5.36 2.21 9.02
N GLN A 232 -4.88 2.61 7.84
CA GLN A 232 -5.37 3.82 7.15
C GLN A 232 -6.90 3.79 6.91
N ARG A 233 -7.48 2.58 6.89
CA ARG A 233 -8.92 2.33 6.72
C ARG A 233 -9.63 1.89 8.00
N GLN A 234 -8.99 2.06 9.15
CA GLN A 234 -9.54 1.76 10.48
C GLN A 234 -9.92 0.27 10.66
N LEU A 235 -9.24 -0.62 9.94
CA LEU A 235 -9.35 -2.08 10.12
C LEU A 235 -8.30 -2.58 11.10
N SER A 236 -8.57 -3.72 11.75
CA SER A 236 -7.58 -4.39 12.59
C SER A 236 -6.41 -4.92 11.74
N THR A 237 -5.21 -4.84 12.28
CA THR A 237 -4.01 -5.45 11.70
C THR A 237 -4.13 -6.98 11.69
N LEU A 238 -3.42 -7.60 10.74
CA LEU A 238 -3.28 -9.03 10.60
C LEU A 238 -2.01 -9.48 11.33
N SER A 239 -2.09 -10.63 11.97
CA SER A 239 -0.94 -11.26 12.63
C SER A 239 -0.02 -11.90 11.58
N ASP A 240 1.29 -11.77 11.76
CA ASP A 240 2.27 -12.49 10.94
C ASP A 240 2.23 -13.98 11.29
N SER A 241 2.16 -14.83 10.26
CA SER A 241 2.31 -16.27 10.42
C SER A 241 3.42 -16.80 9.52
N LYS A 242 4.51 -17.21 10.16
CA LYS A 242 5.63 -17.83 9.46
C LYS A 242 5.20 -19.11 8.73
N SER A 243 4.33 -19.93 9.30
CA SER A 243 3.92 -21.18 8.68
C SER A 243 3.03 -20.96 7.45
N ILE A 244 2.09 -20.01 7.50
CA ILE A 244 1.29 -19.62 6.33
C ILE A 244 2.16 -18.94 5.27
N SER A 245 3.16 -18.14 5.69
CA SER A 245 4.17 -17.59 4.78
C SER A 245 5.00 -18.68 4.11
N ASP A 246 5.29 -19.78 4.81
CA ASP A 246 5.97 -20.93 4.23
C ASP A 246 5.10 -21.62 3.17
N THR A 247 3.77 -21.74 3.37
CA THR A 247 2.83 -22.21 2.33
C THR A 247 2.76 -21.26 1.14
N ALA A 248 2.65 -19.95 1.39
CA ALA A 248 2.61 -18.94 0.33
C ALA A 248 3.90 -18.96 -0.51
N ARG A 249 5.06 -19.10 0.14
CA ARG A 249 6.35 -19.16 -0.55
C ARG A 249 6.49 -20.40 -1.43
N LYS A 250 6.00 -21.56 -0.97
CA LYS A 250 5.97 -22.78 -1.81
C LYS A 250 5.17 -22.54 -3.09
N HIS A 251 4.06 -21.77 -3.02
CA HIS A 251 3.27 -21.46 -4.22
C HIS A 251 3.99 -20.49 -5.17
N SER A 252 4.61 -19.44 -4.64
CA SER A 252 5.45 -18.54 -5.45
C SER A 252 6.60 -19.30 -6.14
N GLN A 253 7.24 -20.24 -5.42
CA GLN A 253 8.27 -21.13 -5.98
C GLN A 253 7.70 -22.04 -7.06
N ASP A 254 6.56 -22.67 -6.82
CA ASP A 254 5.91 -23.56 -7.79
C ASP A 254 5.55 -22.83 -9.09
N MET A 255 5.02 -21.60 -8.99
CA MET A 255 4.73 -20.73 -10.13
C MET A 255 6.00 -20.37 -10.93
N VAL A 256 7.09 -20.06 -10.23
CA VAL A 256 8.40 -19.77 -10.84
C VAL A 256 8.96 -21.00 -11.55
N GLU A 257 9.07 -22.13 -10.83
CA GLU A 257 9.68 -23.37 -11.31
C GLU A 257 8.93 -23.93 -12.53
N ASN A 258 7.61 -23.80 -12.56
CA ASN A 258 6.77 -24.34 -13.62
C ASN A 258 6.29 -23.28 -14.63
N SER A 259 6.76 -22.03 -14.52
CA SER A 259 6.49 -20.93 -15.45
C SER A 259 4.99 -20.69 -15.70
N TYR A 260 4.19 -20.62 -14.63
CA TYR A 260 2.76 -20.30 -14.70
C TYR A 260 2.39 -19.21 -13.67
N PHE A 261 1.16 -18.69 -13.77
CA PHE A 261 0.63 -17.72 -12.83
C PHE A 261 -0.88 -17.96 -12.64
N ASP A 262 -1.23 -18.74 -11.63
CA ASP A 262 -2.62 -19.13 -11.30
C ASP A 262 -2.76 -19.41 -9.80
N HIS A 263 -3.97 -19.24 -9.27
CA HIS A 263 -4.31 -19.65 -7.90
C HIS A 263 -4.31 -21.17 -7.72
N THR A 264 -4.66 -21.91 -8.78
CA THR A 264 -4.68 -23.37 -8.78
C THR A 264 -3.36 -23.88 -9.31
N ASP A 265 -2.69 -24.74 -8.53
CA ASP A 265 -1.44 -25.34 -8.96
C ASP A 265 -1.65 -26.33 -10.13
N LEU A 266 -0.56 -26.76 -10.77
CA LEU A 266 -0.64 -27.70 -11.89
C LEU A 266 -1.14 -29.10 -11.51
N ASN A 267 -1.22 -29.41 -10.20
CA ASN A 267 -1.84 -30.63 -9.67
C ASN A 267 -3.33 -30.43 -9.36
N GLY A 268 -3.90 -29.26 -9.66
CA GLY A 268 -5.30 -28.94 -9.42
C GLY A 268 -5.62 -28.51 -7.99
N LYS A 269 -4.62 -28.23 -7.15
CA LYS A 269 -4.84 -27.79 -5.76
C LYS A 269 -5.10 -26.30 -5.70
N SER A 270 -6.21 -25.93 -5.07
CA SER A 270 -6.52 -24.54 -4.74
C SER A 270 -5.65 -24.02 -3.59
N PRO A 271 -5.65 -22.70 -3.31
CA PRO A 271 -4.97 -22.14 -2.14
C PRO A 271 -5.41 -22.81 -0.84
N PHE A 272 -6.69 -23.15 -0.74
CA PHE A 272 -7.28 -23.81 0.42
C PHE A 272 -6.80 -25.25 0.59
N ASP A 273 -6.57 -25.95 -0.51
CA ASP A 273 -6.00 -27.30 -0.47
C ASP A 273 -4.54 -27.26 -0.04
N ARG A 274 -3.77 -26.26 -0.50
CA ARG A 274 -2.38 -26.04 -0.05
C ARG A 274 -2.32 -25.72 1.44
N LEU A 275 -3.16 -24.80 1.93
CA LEU A 275 -3.25 -24.47 3.36
C LEU A 275 -3.62 -25.70 4.22
N LYS A 276 -4.62 -26.49 3.79
CA LYS A 276 -5.02 -27.72 4.50
C LYS A 276 -3.93 -28.78 4.48
N ALA A 277 -3.22 -28.95 3.35
CA ALA A 277 -2.13 -29.90 3.23
C ALA A 277 -0.96 -29.55 4.16
N ASP A 278 -0.75 -28.27 4.44
CA ASP A 278 0.23 -27.77 5.42
C ASP A 278 -0.34 -27.66 6.85
N HIS A 279 -1.51 -28.27 7.11
CA HIS A 279 -2.16 -28.37 8.42
C HIS A 279 -2.58 -27.01 9.02
N HIS A 280 -3.09 -26.11 8.19
CA HIS A 280 -3.70 -24.86 8.63
C HIS A 280 -5.22 -25.00 8.72
N ASP A 281 -5.76 -24.78 9.92
CA ASP A 281 -7.19 -24.67 10.16
C ASP A 281 -7.64 -23.21 10.00
N PHE A 282 -8.75 -22.98 9.30
CA PHE A 282 -9.31 -21.66 9.06
C PHE A 282 -10.82 -21.76 8.81
N ASN A 283 -11.56 -20.72 9.20
CA ASN A 283 -12.99 -20.57 8.89
C ASN A 283 -13.19 -19.70 7.64
N ALA A 284 -12.26 -18.78 7.38
CA ALA A 284 -12.17 -18.00 6.17
C ALA A 284 -10.74 -18.02 5.64
N ALA A 285 -10.57 -18.05 4.33
CA ALA A 285 -9.28 -17.88 3.69
C ALA A 285 -9.40 -17.14 2.35
N GLY A 286 -8.31 -16.52 1.92
CA GLY A 286 -8.20 -15.85 0.62
C GLY A 286 -6.75 -15.85 0.14
N GLU A 287 -6.56 -15.67 -1.16
CA GLU A 287 -5.24 -15.54 -1.77
C GLU A 287 -5.21 -14.35 -2.74
N ASN A 288 -4.13 -13.57 -2.69
CA ASN A 288 -3.77 -12.65 -3.76
C ASN A 288 -2.46 -13.08 -4.39
N LEU A 289 -2.34 -12.88 -5.70
CA LEU A 289 -1.12 -13.11 -6.45
C LEU A 289 -0.69 -11.83 -7.17
N ALA A 290 0.60 -11.55 -7.16
CA ALA A 290 1.20 -10.50 -7.99
C ALA A 290 2.45 -11.03 -8.70
N TYR A 291 2.77 -10.48 -9.87
CA TYR A 291 3.90 -10.90 -10.69
C TYR A 291 4.45 -9.74 -11.52
N GLY A 292 5.78 -9.57 -11.48
CA GLY A 292 6.51 -8.67 -12.37
C GLY A 292 6.54 -7.21 -11.93
N GLN A 293 5.96 -6.86 -10.78
CA GLN A 293 6.16 -5.57 -10.13
C GLN A 293 7.60 -5.42 -9.63
N GLN A 294 8.08 -4.18 -9.46
CA GLN A 294 9.50 -3.94 -9.15
C GLN A 294 9.87 -4.33 -7.71
N ASN A 295 8.94 -4.14 -6.78
CA ASN A 295 9.09 -4.38 -5.35
C ASN A 295 7.69 -4.49 -4.70
N SER A 296 7.65 -4.76 -3.39
CA SER A 296 6.39 -4.92 -2.64
C SER A 296 5.51 -3.67 -2.60
N ILE A 297 6.08 -2.46 -2.71
CA ILE A 297 5.30 -1.22 -2.82
C ILE A 297 4.45 -1.26 -4.10
N TYR A 298 5.07 -1.55 -5.24
CA TYR A 298 4.34 -1.62 -6.51
C TYR A 298 3.38 -2.83 -6.56
N ALA A 299 3.72 -3.95 -5.93
CA ALA A 299 2.84 -5.12 -5.82
C ALA A 299 1.56 -4.75 -5.06
N HIS A 300 1.70 -4.21 -3.85
CA HIS A 300 0.58 -3.79 -3.01
C HIS A 300 -0.34 -2.77 -3.70
N GLU A 301 0.22 -1.70 -4.25
CA GLU A 301 -0.58 -0.65 -4.91
C GLU A 301 -1.35 -1.19 -6.13
N GLY A 302 -0.76 -2.15 -6.85
CA GLY A 302 -1.43 -2.86 -7.95
C GLY A 302 -2.55 -3.78 -7.45
N LEU A 303 -2.33 -4.51 -6.36
CA LEU A 303 -3.36 -5.35 -5.73
C LEU A 303 -4.54 -4.51 -5.22
N MET A 304 -4.27 -3.36 -4.58
CA MET A 304 -5.31 -2.43 -4.12
C MET A 304 -6.14 -1.83 -5.25
N ASN A 305 -5.55 -1.68 -6.44
CA ASN A 305 -6.26 -1.29 -7.65
C ASN A 305 -6.99 -2.46 -8.35
N SER A 306 -6.93 -3.70 -7.85
CA SER A 306 -7.77 -4.81 -8.32
C SER A 306 -8.90 -5.06 -7.32
N LEU A 307 -10.18 -4.90 -7.73
CA LEU A 307 -11.32 -5.09 -6.82
C LEU A 307 -11.38 -6.49 -6.20
N GLY A 308 -10.91 -7.52 -6.90
CA GLY A 308 -10.83 -8.87 -6.36
C GLY A 308 -9.80 -8.95 -5.23
N HIS A 309 -8.57 -8.48 -5.48
CA HIS A 309 -7.49 -8.57 -4.52
C HIS A 309 -7.68 -7.62 -3.33
N ARG A 310 -8.16 -6.41 -3.61
CA ARG A 310 -8.53 -5.40 -2.60
C ARG A 310 -9.51 -5.95 -1.58
N LYS A 311 -10.50 -6.75 -2.00
CA LYS A 311 -11.45 -7.37 -1.08
C LYS A 311 -10.77 -8.28 -0.06
N ASN A 312 -9.71 -8.99 -0.43
CA ASN A 312 -8.95 -9.81 0.51
C ASN A 312 -8.17 -8.94 1.49
N ILE A 313 -7.43 -7.94 1.00
CA ILE A 313 -6.63 -7.01 1.82
C ILE A 313 -7.51 -6.32 2.87
N LEU A 314 -8.74 -5.95 2.50
CA LEU A 314 -9.68 -5.19 3.34
C LEU A 314 -10.73 -6.06 4.05
N ASN A 315 -10.62 -7.39 3.99
CA ASN A 315 -11.59 -8.26 4.64
C ASN A 315 -11.39 -8.22 6.16
N ASP A 316 -12.45 -7.90 6.89
CA ASP A 316 -12.47 -7.86 8.37
C ASP A 316 -12.52 -9.25 9.01
N SER A 317 -12.90 -10.27 8.23
CA SER A 317 -13.01 -11.65 8.69
C SER A 317 -11.65 -12.37 8.74
N PHE A 318 -10.59 -11.77 8.21
CA PHE A 318 -9.23 -12.30 8.31
C PHE A 318 -8.50 -11.73 9.52
N SER A 319 -7.69 -12.57 10.16
CA SER A 319 -6.89 -12.23 11.34
C SER A 319 -5.39 -12.48 11.15
N THR A 320 -5.01 -13.20 10.09
CA THR A 320 -3.63 -13.61 9.81
C THR A 320 -3.28 -13.41 8.34
N LEU A 321 -2.04 -13.02 8.08
CA LEU A 321 -1.45 -12.92 6.74
C LEU A 321 -0.11 -13.65 6.73
N GLY A 322 0.11 -14.46 5.69
CA GLY A 322 1.44 -14.93 5.32
C GLY A 322 1.76 -14.55 3.89
N VAL A 323 2.99 -14.08 3.68
CA VAL A 323 3.46 -13.63 2.35
C VAL A 323 4.62 -14.50 1.91
N GLY A 324 4.62 -14.89 0.64
CA GLY A 324 5.67 -15.67 0.01
C GLY A 324 6.16 -15.01 -1.27
N VAL A 325 7.49 -14.86 -1.39
CA VAL A 325 8.11 -14.28 -2.59
C VAL A 325 9.15 -15.22 -3.17
N ASP A 326 9.17 -15.32 -4.50
CA ASP A 326 10.28 -15.93 -5.24
C ASP A 326 10.53 -15.17 -6.56
N PHE A 327 11.67 -15.42 -7.21
CA PHE A 327 12.06 -14.73 -8.45
C PHE A 327 12.34 -15.73 -9.57
N ASN A 328 11.86 -15.43 -10.78
CA ASN A 328 12.26 -16.19 -11.96
C ASN A 328 13.69 -15.83 -12.45
N ASP A 329 14.16 -16.54 -13.48
CA ASP A 329 15.47 -16.33 -14.09
C ASP A 329 15.64 -14.93 -14.69
N GLN A 330 14.55 -14.25 -15.06
CA GLN A 330 14.52 -12.87 -15.54
C GLN A 330 14.47 -11.85 -14.39
N ARG A 331 14.60 -12.31 -13.13
CA ARG A 331 14.53 -11.53 -11.89
C ARG A 331 13.16 -10.90 -11.64
N GLN A 332 12.11 -11.40 -12.28
CA GLN A 332 10.76 -10.93 -12.04
C GLN A 332 10.24 -11.59 -10.76
N PRO A 333 9.75 -10.82 -9.79
CA PRO A 333 9.26 -11.39 -8.55
C PRO A 333 7.81 -11.88 -8.69
N TYR A 334 7.50 -12.94 -7.95
CA TYR A 334 6.18 -13.51 -7.77
C TYR A 334 5.82 -13.37 -6.29
N TRP A 335 4.67 -12.78 -6.00
CA TRP A 335 4.12 -12.69 -4.65
C TRP A 335 2.88 -13.58 -4.53
N THR A 336 2.78 -14.23 -3.38
CA THR A 336 1.56 -14.89 -2.90
C THR A 336 1.26 -14.33 -1.51
N GLU A 337 0.08 -13.75 -1.33
CA GLU A 337 -0.47 -13.37 -0.02
C GLU A 337 -1.55 -14.37 0.35
N ASN A 338 -1.38 -15.11 1.44
CA ASN A 338 -2.38 -16.01 2.00
C ASN A 338 -2.99 -15.41 3.27
N TYR A 339 -4.30 -15.25 3.25
CA TYR A 339 -5.09 -14.72 4.35
C TYR A 339 -5.86 -15.83 5.04
N THR A 340 -5.93 -15.81 6.37
CA THR A 340 -6.78 -16.73 7.14
C THR A 340 -7.49 -16.03 8.30
N GLY A 341 -8.65 -16.57 8.72
CA GLY A 341 -9.44 -16.07 9.84
C GLY A 341 -10.27 -17.14 10.55
#